data_AF-A0A9P5UGA3-F1
#
_entry.id   AF-A0A9P5UGA3-F1
#
_cell.length_a   1.000
_cell.length_b   1.000
_cell.length_c   1.000
_cell.angle_alpha   90.00
_cell.angle_beta   90.00
_cell.angle_gamma   90.00
#
_symmetry.space_group_name_H-M   'P 1'
#
loop_
_entity.id
_entity.type
_entity.pdbx_description
1 polymer ?
#
loop_
_entity_poly.entity_id
_entity_poly.type
_entity_poly.pdbx_seq_one_letter_code
_entity_poly.pdbx_strand_id
1 'polypeptide(L)'
;MAHVSQSWPGEDIIHQLVQRACGQFIYAKTVIKYAGDYYCLSTEQLDIILNITVPDTHESPYPGLDLLYLQILAKSREKELLLDVLVFILRPREYGKLATLLFGLHSILEIPEDIHSPISIRHSSFEDFLVDPKRSDMYFVDINERITLCFLENVHRVINTQYPPIRVSLLRLGGLICSRVKSPSEKLLSALERFRVDLRKLSDKSYSDNVLERYLFRGLDAIVQWTKDLSKSPKQEVNQVRLQVLAEEFGNILQEWVPVNSPISSAPSMIDWVDFGIAEMSGWPMIEQI
;
A
#
# COMPACT_ATOMS: atom_id res chain seq x y z
N MET A 1 9.93 31.68 10.47
CA MET A 1 9.84 31.22 11.88
C MET A 1 8.93 32.19 12.60
N ALA A 2 7.74 31.77 13.04
CA ALA A 2 6.93 32.58 13.94
C ALA A 2 7.68 32.68 15.28
N HIS A 3 7.83 33.90 15.83
CA HIS A 3 8.51 34.13 17.09
C HIS A 3 7.66 33.60 18.25
N VAL A 4 7.97 32.39 18.72
CA VAL A 4 7.43 31.83 19.96
C VAL A 4 8.30 32.31 21.14
N SER A 5 7.70 32.53 22.32
CA SER A 5 8.48 32.99 23.49
C SER A 5 9.48 31.92 23.93
N GLN A 6 10.58 32.32 24.58
CA GLN A 6 11.55 31.37 25.15
C GLN A 6 10.95 30.44 26.22
N SER A 7 9.81 30.81 26.81
CA SER A 7 9.10 30.04 27.82
C SER A 7 8.03 29.12 27.25
N TRP A 8 7.82 29.12 25.93
CA TRP A 8 6.88 28.23 25.25
C TRP A 8 7.49 26.83 25.08
N PRO A 9 6.72 25.73 25.24
CA PRO A 9 5.28 25.68 25.51
C PRO A 9 4.89 25.84 26.99
N GLY A 10 5.85 25.88 27.91
CA GLY A 10 5.61 25.97 29.36
C GLY A 10 5.64 24.61 30.05
N GLU A 11 6.07 24.59 31.31
CA GLU A 11 6.36 23.36 32.05
C GLU A 11 5.12 22.48 32.23
N ASP A 12 3.96 23.07 32.47
CA ASP A 12 2.70 22.34 32.62
C ASP A 12 2.32 21.56 31.34
N ILE A 13 2.55 22.17 30.17
CA ILE A 13 2.30 21.51 28.88
C ILE A 13 3.30 20.38 28.67
N ILE A 14 4.57 20.61 29.02
CA ILE A 14 5.61 19.57 28.95
C ILE A 14 5.23 18.38 29.84
N HIS A 15 4.80 18.62 31.08
CA HIS A 15 4.35 17.57 31.98
C HIS A 15 3.16 16.77 31.43
N GLN A 16 2.18 17.43 30.81
CA GLN A 16 1.06 16.75 30.15
C GLN A 16 1.53 15.86 29.00
N LEU A 17 2.44 16.34 28.15
CA LEU A 17 2.99 15.57 27.04
C LEU A 17 3.83 14.37 27.53
N VAL A 18 4.63 14.56 28.59
CA VAL A 18 5.41 13.48 29.21
C VAL A 18 4.49 12.40 29.79
N GLN A 19 3.40 12.80 30.45
CA GLN A 19 2.41 11.88 30.96
C GLN A 19 1.74 11.09 29.83
N ARG A 20 1.34 11.76 28.73
CA ARG A 20 0.75 11.10 27.54
C ARG A 20 1.72 10.19 26.80
N ALA A 21 3.02 10.48 26.85
CA ALA A 21 4.03 9.64 26.23
C ALA A 21 4.07 8.24 26.88
N CYS A 22 3.64 8.08 28.14
CA CYS A 22 3.66 6.80 28.87
C CYS A 22 5.00 6.05 28.72
N GLY A 23 6.14 6.78 28.76
CA GLY A 23 7.49 6.23 28.60
C GLY A 23 7.94 5.98 27.15
N GLN A 24 7.11 6.30 26.15
CA GLN A 24 7.43 6.09 24.74
C GLN A 24 8.15 7.31 24.15
N PHE A 25 9.47 7.20 23.98
CA PHE A 25 10.27 8.24 23.34
C PHE A 25 9.75 8.62 21.94
N ILE A 26 9.19 7.65 21.20
CA ILE A 26 8.64 7.89 19.86
C ILE A 26 7.46 8.88 19.89
N TYR A 27 6.64 8.89 20.94
CA TYR A 27 5.57 9.87 21.10
C TYR A 27 6.14 11.29 21.15
N ALA A 28 7.07 11.52 22.09
CA ALA A 28 7.71 12.83 22.25
C ALA A 28 8.42 13.29 20.97
N LYS A 29 9.17 12.39 20.32
CA LYS A 29 9.84 12.66 19.04
C LYS A 29 8.85 13.06 17.94
N THR A 30 7.71 12.38 17.86
CA THR A 30 6.66 12.64 16.86
C THR A 30 5.97 13.97 17.13
N VAL A 31 5.64 14.27 18.40
CA VAL A 31 5.07 15.56 18.84
C VAL A 31 5.99 16.72 18.48
N ILE A 32 7.29 16.62 18.79
CA ILE A 32 8.27 17.66 18.48
C ILE A 32 8.32 17.91 16.97
N LYS A 33 8.35 16.85 16.15
CA LYS A 33 8.35 16.99 14.70
C LYS A 33 7.04 17.55 14.15
N TYR A 34 5.91 17.17 14.72
CA TYR A 34 4.60 17.65 14.30
C TYR A 34 4.41 19.13 14.61
N ALA A 35 4.78 19.57 15.82
CA ALA A 35 4.74 20.97 16.22
C ALA A 35 5.79 21.83 15.48
N GLY A 36 6.91 21.20 15.06
CA GLY A 36 7.98 21.83 14.30
C GLY A 36 7.79 21.84 12.78
N ASP A 37 6.61 21.47 12.27
CA ASP A 37 6.34 21.49 10.82
C ASP A 37 6.44 22.93 10.27
N TYR A 38 7.37 23.14 9.33
CA TYR A 38 7.68 24.46 8.76
C TYR A 38 6.48 25.14 8.10
N TYR A 39 5.48 24.37 7.69
CA TYR A 39 4.33 24.86 6.96
C TYR A 39 3.10 25.15 7.84
N CYS A 40 3.21 24.95 9.15
CA CYS A 40 2.11 25.13 10.11
C CYS A 40 2.54 26.00 11.31
N LEU A 41 1.57 26.58 12.02
CA LEU A 41 1.83 27.33 13.24
C LEU A 41 2.02 26.37 14.42
N SER A 42 3.19 26.41 15.07
CA SER A 42 3.56 25.50 16.16
C SER A 42 2.60 25.52 17.34
N THR A 43 2.02 26.68 17.65
CA THR A 43 1.00 26.83 18.70
C THR A 43 -0.28 26.08 18.36
N GLU A 44 -0.80 26.25 17.14
CA GLU A 44 -2.01 25.56 16.68
C GLU A 44 -1.80 24.04 16.59
N GLN A 45 -0.63 23.61 16.12
CA GLN A 45 -0.28 22.18 16.09
C GLN A 45 -0.24 21.57 17.48
N LEU A 46 0.30 22.31 18.45
CA LEU A 46 0.36 21.84 19.82
C LEU A 46 -1.04 21.79 20.46
N ASP A 47 -1.88 22.81 20.22
CA ASP A 47 -3.27 22.81 20.68
C ASP A 47 -4.05 21.61 20.10
N ILE A 48 -3.83 21.27 18.82
CA ILE A 48 -4.41 20.08 18.20
C ILE A 48 -4.00 18.82 18.96
N ILE A 49 -2.71 18.65 19.29
CA ILE A 49 -2.23 17.48 20.04
C ILE A 49 -2.84 17.46 21.44
N LEU A 50 -2.88 18.59 22.14
CA LEU A 50 -3.40 18.68 23.51
C LEU A 50 -4.91 18.36 23.56
N ASN A 51 -5.66 18.67 22.51
CA ASN A 51 -7.09 18.37 22.44
C ASN A 51 -7.42 16.93 22.03
N ILE A 52 -6.43 16.08 21.75
CA ILE A 52 -6.66 14.65 21.50
C ILE A 52 -7.20 14.00 22.78
N THR A 53 -8.41 13.46 22.71
CA THR A 53 -9.04 12.66 23.76
C THR A 53 -8.91 11.17 23.42
N VAL A 54 -8.57 10.36 24.43
CA VAL A 54 -8.52 8.90 24.29
C VAL A 54 -9.91 8.35 24.62
N PRO A 55 -10.61 7.70 23.68
CA PRO A 55 -11.86 7.01 24.01
C PRO A 55 -11.58 5.83 24.93
N ASP A 56 -12.44 5.62 25.93
CA ASP A 56 -12.33 4.47 26.86
C ASP A 56 -12.40 3.10 26.14
N THR A 57 -12.93 3.09 24.93
CA THR A 57 -13.05 1.91 24.06
C THR A 57 -11.82 1.62 23.21
N HIS A 58 -10.79 2.47 23.23
CA HIS A 58 -9.61 2.31 22.39
C HIS A 58 -8.64 1.29 22.98
N GLU A 59 -8.84 0.02 22.64
CA GLU A 59 -7.99 -1.10 23.07
C GLU A 59 -6.64 -1.10 22.32
N SER A 60 -5.65 -0.41 22.89
CA SER A 60 -4.27 -0.43 22.42
C SER A 60 -3.30 -0.34 23.59
N PRO A 61 -2.12 -0.98 23.53
CA PRO A 61 -1.06 -0.75 24.51
C PRO A 61 -0.54 0.69 24.49
N TYR A 62 -0.76 1.43 23.39
CA TYR A 62 -0.19 2.75 23.14
C TYR A 62 -1.23 3.77 22.62
N PRO A 63 -2.33 4.01 23.35
CA PRO A 63 -3.49 4.74 22.82
C PRO A 63 -3.17 6.20 22.46
N GLY A 64 -2.32 6.87 23.25
CA GLY A 64 -1.88 8.24 22.96
C GLY A 64 -1.07 8.34 21.66
N LEU A 65 -0.24 7.32 21.36
CA LEU A 65 0.55 7.28 20.13
C LEU A 65 -0.33 6.99 18.90
N ASP A 66 -1.27 6.05 19.04
CA ASP A 66 -2.18 5.68 17.95
C ASP A 66 -3.05 6.86 17.53
N LEU A 67 -3.59 7.62 18.49
CA LEU A 67 -4.37 8.81 18.19
C LEU A 67 -3.53 9.94 17.59
N LEU A 68 -2.26 10.07 18.00
CA LEU A 68 -1.35 11.00 17.37
C LEU A 68 -1.13 10.64 15.89
N TYR A 69 -0.97 9.35 15.57
CA TYR A 69 -0.88 8.89 14.18
C TYR A 69 -2.17 9.13 13.40
N LEU A 70 -3.34 8.83 13.98
CA LEU A 70 -4.63 9.11 13.36
C LEU A 70 -4.80 10.61 13.04
N GLN A 71 -4.40 11.48 13.96
CA GLN A 71 -4.46 12.93 13.78
C GLN A 71 -3.56 13.42 12.65
N ILE A 72 -2.37 12.83 12.51
CA ILE A 72 -1.42 13.16 11.45
C ILE A 72 -1.96 12.69 10.09
N LEU A 73 -2.47 11.45 10.02
CA LEU A 73 -3.04 10.89 8.79
C LEU A 73 -4.28 11.65 8.31
N ALA A 74 -5.09 12.16 9.25
CA ALA A 74 -6.27 12.98 8.96
C ALA A 74 -5.98 14.29 8.21
N LYS A 75 -4.72 14.74 8.14
CA LYS A 75 -4.35 15.90 7.31
C LYS A 75 -4.48 15.63 5.80
N SER A 76 -4.41 14.37 5.38
CA SER A 76 -4.56 14.01 3.96
C SER A 76 -6.03 13.97 3.55
N ARG A 77 -6.36 14.69 2.48
CA ARG A 77 -7.72 14.75 1.92
C ARG A 77 -8.07 13.53 1.06
N GLU A 78 -7.07 12.92 0.43
CA GLU A 78 -7.24 11.82 -0.53
C GLU A 78 -6.85 10.48 0.12
N LYS A 79 -7.71 10.00 1.03
CA LYS A 79 -7.43 8.83 1.88
C LYS A 79 -7.06 7.57 1.10
N GLU A 80 -7.76 7.29 0.00
CA GLU A 80 -7.49 6.09 -0.79
C GLU A 80 -6.12 6.11 -1.45
N LEU A 81 -5.76 7.26 -2.05
CA LEU A 81 -4.43 7.45 -2.63
C LEU A 81 -3.35 7.42 -1.56
N LEU A 82 -3.60 8.01 -0.38
CA LEU A 82 -2.67 7.94 0.74
C LEU A 82 -2.36 6.49 1.12
N LEU A 83 -3.39 5.66 1.28
CA LEU A 83 -3.21 4.28 1.67
C LEU A 83 -2.50 3.46 0.57
N ASP A 84 -2.76 3.74 -0.71
CA ASP A 84 -1.99 3.15 -1.82
C ASP A 84 -0.51 3.53 -1.75
N VAL A 85 -0.21 4.81 -1.49
CA VAL A 85 1.17 5.28 -1.30
C VAL A 85 1.84 4.64 -0.09
N LEU A 86 1.14 4.50 1.03
CA LEU A 86 1.68 3.86 2.23
C LEU A 86 2.07 2.40 1.96
N VAL A 87 1.30 1.66 1.15
CA VAL A 87 1.67 0.30 0.70
C VAL A 87 2.98 0.32 -0.07
N PHE A 88 3.16 1.28 -0.97
CA PHE A 88 4.44 1.41 -1.67
C PHE A 88 5.56 1.76 -0.69
N ILE A 89 5.35 2.65 0.29
CA ILE A 89 6.38 3.02 1.28
C ILE A 89 6.80 1.82 2.13
N LEU A 90 5.86 0.94 2.49
CA LEU A 90 6.13 -0.33 3.18
C LEU A 90 6.92 -1.33 2.31
N ARG A 91 7.05 -1.07 0.99
CA ARG A 91 7.77 -1.87 -0.01
C ARG A 91 8.52 -0.96 -1.00
N PRO A 92 9.56 -0.23 -0.54
CA PRO A 92 10.07 0.95 -1.24
C PRO A 92 10.74 0.60 -2.57
N ARG A 93 10.24 1.17 -3.69
CA ARG A 93 10.95 1.32 -4.97
C ARG A 93 10.43 2.56 -5.75
N GLU A 94 11.06 3.70 -5.49
CA GLU A 94 11.02 5.01 -6.19
C GLU A 94 9.68 5.77 -6.31
N TYR A 95 9.71 7.09 -6.07
CA TYR A 95 8.51 7.95 -6.03
C TYR A 95 8.71 9.25 -6.81
N GLY A 96 7.81 9.52 -7.76
CA GLY A 96 7.60 10.84 -8.34
C GLY A 96 6.22 11.39 -8.02
N LYS A 97 6.09 12.73 -7.87
CA LYS A 97 4.85 13.52 -7.70
C LYS A 97 3.92 13.18 -6.51
N LEU A 98 4.41 12.56 -5.45
CA LEU A 98 3.62 12.29 -4.22
C LEU A 98 3.73 13.37 -3.14
N ALA A 99 4.55 14.39 -3.36
CA ALA A 99 4.89 15.40 -2.34
C ALA A 99 3.67 16.14 -1.78
N THR A 100 2.65 16.41 -2.61
CA THR A 100 1.42 17.10 -2.16
C THR A 100 0.52 16.22 -1.32
N LEU A 101 0.46 14.92 -1.60
CA LEU A 101 -0.34 13.95 -0.86
C LEU A 101 0.26 13.64 0.51
N LEU A 102 1.59 13.64 0.59
CA LEU A 102 2.35 13.34 1.81
C LEU A 102 2.68 14.59 2.63
N PHE A 103 2.23 15.75 2.16
CA PHE A 103 2.37 17.00 2.87
C PHE A 103 1.71 16.94 4.25
N GLY A 104 2.44 17.36 5.28
CA GLY A 104 1.99 17.27 6.67
C GLY A 104 2.22 15.91 7.36
N LEU A 105 2.78 14.91 6.67
CA LEU A 105 3.15 13.61 7.24
C LEU A 105 4.63 13.50 7.62
N HIS A 106 5.41 14.59 7.55
CA HIS A 106 6.85 14.63 7.84
C HIS A 106 7.23 14.17 9.26
N SER A 107 6.28 14.20 10.20
CA SER A 107 6.48 13.73 11.58
C SER A 107 6.59 12.20 11.67
N ILE A 108 5.99 11.46 10.73
CA ILE A 108 5.95 9.99 10.70
C ILE A 108 6.69 9.41 9.49
N LEU A 109 6.81 10.17 8.40
CA LEU A 109 7.53 9.81 7.19
C LEU A 109 8.83 10.62 7.07
N GLU A 110 9.86 9.96 6.56
CA GLU A 110 11.05 10.59 6.02
C GLU A 110 10.80 10.87 4.56
N ILE A 111 10.45 12.13 4.26
CA ILE A 111 10.17 12.59 2.90
C ILE A 111 11.41 13.38 2.46
N PRO A 112 12.24 12.84 1.55
CA PRO A 112 13.42 13.54 1.07
C PRO A 112 13.04 14.72 0.17
N GLU A 113 13.89 15.76 0.14
CA GLU A 113 13.73 16.90 -0.78
C GLU A 113 14.06 16.50 -2.24
N ASP A 114 14.93 15.49 -2.40
CA ASP A 114 15.27 14.89 -3.68
C ASP A 114 14.22 13.85 -4.11
N ILE A 115 13.79 13.95 -5.37
CA ILE A 115 12.80 13.07 -5.99
C ILE A 115 13.33 11.66 -6.29
N HIS A 116 14.65 11.45 -6.25
CA HIS A 116 15.26 10.14 -6.51
C HIS A 116 15.45 9.31 -5.24
N SER A 117 15.37 9.95 -4.08
CA SER A 117 15.52 9.29 -2.78
C SER A 117 14.19 8.64 -2.35
N PRO A 118 14.22 7.42 -1.77
CA PRO A 118 13.01 6.74 -1.34
C PRO A 118 12.40 7.40 -0.10
N ILE A 119 11.07 7.50 -0.06
CA ILE A 119 10.34 7.83 1.16
C ILE A 119 10.38 6.61 2.08
N SER A 120 10.66 6.82 3.36
CA SER A 120 10.69 5.76 4.37
C SER A 120 9.89 6.11 5.61
N ILE A 121 9.53 5.08 6.39
CA ILE A 121 8.85 5.27 7.67
C ILE A 121 9.90 5.58 8.75
N ARG A 122 9.67 6.61 9.56
CA ARG A 122 10.64 7.05 10.59
C ARG A 122 10.79 6.07 11.75
N HIS A 123 9.79 5.24 12.01
CA HIS A 123 9.81 4.28 13.11
C HIS A 123 8.87 3.10 12.86
N SER A 124 9.33 1.88 13.17
CA SER A 124 8.58 0.64 12.94
C SER A 124 7.22 0.60 13.62
N SER A 125 7.05 1.27 14.77
CA SER A 125 5.74 1.34 15.44
C SER A 125 4.61 1.89 14.58
N PHE A 126 4.95 2.71 13.57
CA PHE A 126 3.97 3.24 12.63
C PHE A 126 3.60 2.19 11.56
N GLU A 127 4.55 1.37 11.13
CA GLU A 127 4.26 0.18 10.31
C GLU A 127 3.38 -0.81 11.09
N ASP A 128 3.73 -1.10 12.35
CA ASP A 128 2.92 -1.97 13.24
C ASP A 128 1.51 -1.43 13.47
N PHE A 129 1.37 -0.09 13.52
CA PHE A 129 0.08 0.58 13.63
C PHE A 129 -0.77 0.38 12.38
N LEU A 130 -0.21 0.61 11.19
CA LEU A 130 -0.94 0.54 9.91
C LEU A 130 -1.45 -0.87 9.59
N VAL A 131 -0.75 -1.92 10.03
CA VAL A 131 -1.14 -3.32 9.79
C VAL A 131 -2.02 -3.91 10.89
N ASP A 132 -2.37 -3.13 11.92
CA ASP A 132 -3.29 -3.55 12.98
C ASP A 132 -4.65 -2.85 12.82
N PRO A 133 -5.72 -3.57 12.44
CA PRO A 133 -7.03 -2.98 12.18
C PRO A 133 -7.67 -2.39 13.45
N LYS A 134 -7.30 -2.87 14.64
CA LYS A 134 -7.83 -2.33 15.89
C LYS A 134 -7.23 -0.98 16.24
N ARG A 135 -5.99 -0.73 15.81
CA ARG A 135 -5.24 0.49 16.12
C ARG A 135 -5.46 1.57 15.07
N SER A 136 -5.49 1.19 13.79
CA SER A 136 -5.52 2.13 12.67
C SER A 136 -6.90 2.41 12.09
N ASP A 137 -7.93 1.63 12.47
CA ASP A 137 -9.32 1.83 12.04
C ASP A 137 -9.44 2.04 10.52
N MET A 138 -9.92 3.21 10.07
CA MET A 138 -10.07 3.54 8.64
C MET A 138 -8.76 3.65 7.86
N TYR A 139 -7.61 3.69 8.54
CA TYR A 139 -6.27 3.72 7.94
C TYR A 139 -5.59 2.36 7.95
N PHE A 140 -6.31 1.29 8.30
CA PHE A 140 -5.81 -0.07 8.20
C PHE A 140 -5.38 -0.40 6.77
N VAL A 141 -4.17 -0.95 6.65
CA VAL A 141 -3.55 -1.35 5.40
C VAL A 141 -3.40 -2.87 5.37
N ASP A 142 -4.34 -3.55 4.71
CA ASP A 142 -4.06 -4.89 4.18
C ASP A 142 -3.21 -4.75 2.92
N ILE A 143 -1.90 -4.90 3.12
CA ILE A 143 -0.88 -4.83 2.07
C ILE A 143 -1.21 -5.78 0.92
N ASN A 144 -1.72 -6.97 1.21
CA ASN A 144 -1.99 -7.98 0.18
C ASN A 144 -3.21 -7.58 -0.66
N GLU A 145 -4.26 -7.09 -0.01
CA GLU A 145 -5.46 -6.62 -0.68
C GLU A 145 -5.16 -5.41 -1.58
N ARG A 146 -4.43 -4.42 -1.08
CA ARG A 146 -4.10 -3.22 -1.87
C ARG A 146 -3.19 -3.50 -3.05
N ILE A 147 -2.21 -4.39 -2.89
CA ILE A 147 -1.39 -4.87 -4.01
C ILE A 147 -2.27 -5.58 -5.05
N THR A 148 -3.27 -6.35 -4.61
CA THR A 148 -4.23 -7.01 -5.51
C THR A 148 -5.10 -6.00 -6.26
N LEU A 149 -5.61 -4.98 -5.57
CA LEU A 149 -6.35 -3.88 -6.21
C LEU A 149 -5.50 -3.15 -7.25
N CYS A 150 -4.26 -2.78 -6.89
CA CYS A 150 -3.31 -2.17 -7.81
C CYS A 150 -3.04 -3.07 -9.02
N PHE A 151 -2.93 -4.38 -8.83
CA PHE A 151 -2.77 -5.33 -9.93
C PHE A 151 -3.94 -5.28 -10.91
N LEU A 152 -5.19 -5.34 -10.42
CA LEU A 152 -6.38 -5.27 -11.26
C LEU A 152 -6.44 -3.97 -12.06
N GLU A 153 -6.16 -2.84 -11.41
CA GLU A 153 -6.13 -1.52 -12.07
C GLU A 153 -5.03 -1.44 -13.14
N ASN A 154 -3.83 -1.94 -12.84
CA ASN A 154 -2.72 -1.92 -13.77
C ASN A 154 -2.96 -2.85 -14.96
N VAL A 155 -3.57 -4.03 -14.76
CA VAL A 155 -3.96 -4.91 -15.88
C VAL A 155 -4.91 -4.18 -16.80
N HIS A 156 -5.94 -3.53 -16.26
CA HIS A 156 -6.89 -2.75 -17.05
C HIS A 156 -6.21 -1.63 -17.84
N ARG A 157 -5.28 -0.89 -17.22
CA ARG A 157 -4.50 0.17 -17.90
C ARG A 157 -3.59 -0.38 -18.98
N VAL A 158 -2.82 -1.43 -18.69
CA VAL A 158 -1.88 -2.06 -19.65
C VAL A 158 -2.62 -2.53 -20.88
N ILE A 159 -3.86 -3.00 -20.75
CA ILE A 159 -4.67 -3.50 -21.85
C ILE A 159 -5.31 -2.36 -22.65
N ASN A 160 -5.73 -1.28 -21.98
CA ASN A 160 -6.45 -0.20 -22.65
C ASN A 160 -5.60 1.01 -23.08
N THR A 161 -4.30 1.04 -22.74
CA THR A 161 -3.39 2.15 -23.10
C THR A 161 -2.33 1.75 -24.13
N GLN A 162 -1.89 2.71 -24.95
CA GLN A 162 -0.89 2.49 -26.02
C GLN A 162 0.56 2.43 -25.51
N TYR A 163 0.78 2.76 -24.24
CA TYR A 163 2.07 2.68 -23.56
C TYR A 163 1.80 2.30 -22.10
N PRO A 164 2.40 1.24 -21.54
CA PRO A 164 2.10 0.81 -20.19
C PRO A 164 2.57 1.89 -19.19
N PRO A 165 1.68 2.56 -18.44
CA PRO A 165 2.10 3.38 -17.34
C PRO A 165 2.32 2.43 -16.15
N ILE A 166 3.58 2.25 -15.75
CA ILE A 166 4.07 1.64 -14.49
C ILE A 166 4.65 0.22 -14.62
N ARG A 167 5.72 0.00 -13.83
CA ARG A 167 6.75 -1.05 -13.86
C ARG A 167 6.19 -2.49 -13.85
N VAL A 168 6.71 -3.31 -14.78
CA VAL A 168 6.54 -4.78 -14.88
C VAL A 168 6.61 -5.51 -13.54
N SER A 169 7.38 -5.00 -12.58
CA SER A 169 7.52 -5.54 -11.23
C SER A 169 6.22 -5.62 -10.41
N LEU A 170 5.23 -4.74 -10.65
CA LEU A 170 3.93 -4.82 -9.97
C LEU A 170 3.02 -5.88 -10.59
N LEU A 171 3.11 -6.09 -11.91
CA LEU A 171 2.45 -7.21 -12.60
C LEU A 171 3.05 -8.57 -12.17
N ARG A 172 4.35 -8.61 -11.85
CA ARG A 172 5.05 -9.82 -11.39
C ARG A 172 4.53 -10.35 -10.04
N LEU A 173 4.10 -9.48 -9.14
CA LEU A 173 3.78 -9.85 -7.74
C LEU A 173 2.29 -9.80 -7.42
N GLY A 174 1.54 -8.96 -8.11
CA GLY A 174 0.15 -8.60 -7.81
C GLY A 174 -0.81 -9.77 -7.59
N GLY A 175 -0.95 -10.64 -8.59
CA GLY A 175 -1.89 -11.75 -8.49
C GLY A 175 -1.43 -12.88 -7.57
N LEU A 176 -0.12 -13.12 -7.39
CA LEU A 176 0.35 -14.15 -6.44
C LEU A 176 0.04 -13.77 -4.98
N ILE A 177 0.03 -12.47 -4.70
CA ILE A 177 -0.22 -11.93 -3.36
C ILE A 177 -1.70 -12.01 -2.96
N CYS A 178 -2.63 -12.08 -3.92
CA CYS A 178 -4.06 -12.22 -3.59
C CYS A 178 -4.36 -13.47 -2.75
N SER A 179 -3.59 -14.55 -2.94
CA SER A 179 -3.68 -15.79 -2.16
C SER A 179 -3.51 -15.59 -0.64
N ARG A 180 -2.91 -14.48 -0.22
CA ARG A 180 -2.68 -14.13 1.19
C ARG A 180 -3.83 -13.36 1.82
N VAL A 181 -4.79 -12.88 1.03
CA VAL A 181 -5.99 -12.17 1.51
C VAL A 181 -6.98 -13.19 2.07
N LYS A 182 -7.13 -13.21 3.41
CA LYS A 182 -8.03 -14.17 4.09
C LYS A 182 -9.45 -13.64 4.30
N SER A 183 -9.59 -12.32 4.34
CA SER A 183 -10.85 -11.62 4.59
C SER A 183 -10.96 -10.44 3.63
N PRO A 184 -11.37 -10.68 2.37
CA PRO A 184 -11.43 -9.61 1.37
C PRO A 184 -12.48 -8.58 1.76
N SER A 185 -12.15 -7.30 1.61
CA SER A 185 -13.14 -6.25 1.81
C SER A 185 -14.17 -6.21 0.66
N GLU A 186 -15.31 -5.54 0.92
CA GLU A 186 -16.29 -5.25 -0.14
C GLU A 186 -15.71 -4.45 -1.31
N LYS A 187 -14.67 -3.64 -1.06
CA LYS A 187 -13.98 -2.88 -2.11
C LYS A 187 -13.26 -3.84 -3.06
N LEU A 188 -12.52 -4.81 -2.54
CA LEU A 188 -11.84 -5.83 -3.35
C LEU A 188 -12.84 -6.70 -4.10
N LEU A 189 -13.90 -7.18 -3.43
CA LEU A 189 -14.93 -8.00 -4.08
C LEU A 189 -15.61 -7.22 -5.23
N SER A 190 -16.02 -5.98 -4.99
CA SER A 190 -16.61 -5.11 -6.02
C SER A 190 -15.64 -4.83 -7.18
N ALA A 191 -14.34 -4.68 -6.89
CA ALA A 191 -13.33 -4.46 -7.92
C ALA A 191 -13.15 -5.70 -8.80
N LEU A 192 -13.17 -6.90 -8.21
CA LEU A 192 -13.12 -8.17 -8.92
C LEU A 192 -14.37 -8.39 -9.78
N GLU A 193 -15.56 -8.12 -9.22
CA GLU A 193 -16.84 -8.25 -9.95
C GLU A 193 -16.93 -7.29 -11.15
N ARG A 194 -16.32 -6.11 -11.06
CA ARG A 194 -16.26 -5.14 -12.16
C ARG A 194 -15.10 -5.37 -13.11
N PHE A 195 -14.19 -6.29 -12.78
CA PHE A 195 -13.02 -6.54 -13.60
C PHE A 195 -13.46 -7.15 -14.93
N ARG A 196 -13.29 -6.39 -16.00
CA ARG A 196 -13.58 -6.81 -17.37
C ARG A 196 -12.36 -6.49 -18.23
N VAL A 197 -11.86 -7.52 -18.91
CA VAL A 197 -10.61 -7.45 -19.65
C VAL A 197 -10.73 -8.31 -20.91
N ASP A 198 -10.33 -7.73 -22.05
CA ASP A 198 -10.15 -8.43 -23.31
C ASP A 198 -8.66 -8.66 -23.55
N LEU A 199 -8.19 -9.86 -23.20
CA LEU A 199 -6.78 -10.24 -23.28
C LEU A 199 -6.26 -10.31 -24.73
N ARG A 200 -7.14 -10.39 -25.73
CA ARG A 200 -6.76 -10.41 -27.16
C ARG A 200 -6.09 -9.09 -27.57
N LYS A 201 -6.43 -8.00 -26.89
CA LYS A 201 -5.77 -6.70 -27.09
C LYS A 201 -4.32 -6.66 -26.59
N LEU A 202 -3.87 -7.65 -25.81
CA LEU A 202 -2.45 -7.75 -25.42
C LEU A 202 -1.60 -8.30 -26.56
N SER A 203 -2.06 -9.37 -27.22
CA SER A 203 -1.32 -9.98 -28.34
C SER A 203 -1.15 -9.03 -29.52
N ASP A 204 -2.06 -8.06 -29.67
CA ASP A 204 -2.02 -7.06 -30.73
C ASP A 204 -1.01 -5.91 -30.47
N LYS A 205 -0.38 -5.87 -29.30
CA LYS A 205 0.55 -4.79 -28.92
C LYS A 205 1.98 -5.12 -29.33
N SER A 206 2.63 -4.14 -29.96
CA SER A 206 4.02 -4.25 -30.45
C SER A 206 5.07 -4.52 -29.36
N TYR A 207 4.73 -4.29 -28.09
CA TYR A 207 5.59 -4.47 -26.92
C TYR A 207 5.13 -5.63 -26.01
N SER A 208 4.19 -6.48 -26.46
CA SER A 208 3.88 -7.72 -25.75
C SER A 208 5.07 -8.67 -25.85
N ASP A 209 5.94 -8.66 -24.84
CA ASP A 209 6.91 -9.73 -24.65
C ASP A 209 6.20 -10.90 -23.94
N ASN A 210 6.53 -12.13 -24.32
CA ASN A 210 6.04 -13.39 -23.73
C ASN A 210 6.12 -13.37 -22.19
N VAL A 211 7.07 -12.61 -21.66
CA VAL A 211 7.29 -12.37 -20.24
C VAL A 211 6.10 -11.68 -19.57
N LEU A 212 5.55 -10.61 -20.17
CA LEU A 212 4.39 -9.87 -19.63
C LEU A 212 3.13 -10.73 -19.63
N GLU A 213 2.86 -11.42 -20.74
CA GLU A 213 1.76 -12.36 -20.87
C GLU A 213 1.84 -13.45 -19.79
N ARG A 214 3.04 -14.02 -19.57
CA ARG A 214 3.24 -15.05 -18.54
C ARG A 214 2.93 -14.55 -17.13
N TYR A 215 3.31 -13.32 -16.78
CA TYR A 215 3.02 -12.76 -15.46
C TYR A 215 1.55 -12.43 -15.26
N LEU A 216 0.91 -11.85 -16.26
CA LEU A 216 -0.52 -11.57 -16.26
C LEU A 216 -1.32 -12.87 -16.12
N PHE A 217 -0.97 -13.92 -16.88
CA PHE A 217 -1.61 -15.24 -16.78
C PHE A 217 -1.49 -15.82 -15.39
N ARG A 218 -0.26 -15.87 -14.84
CA ARG A 218 -0.02 -16.41 -13.50
C ARG A 218 -0.75 -15.60 -12.42
N GLY A 219 -0.82 -14.29 -12.58
CA GLY A 219 -1.53 -13.43 -11.63
C GLY A 219 -3.04 -13.67 -11.63
N LEU A 220 -3.65 -13.78 -12.81
CA LEU A 220 -5.07 -14.09 -12.96
C LEU A 220 -5.40 -15.52 -12.51
N ASP A 221 -4.55 -16.51 -12.83
CA ASP A 221 -4.72 -17.89 -12.35
C ASP A 221 -4.63 -17.97 -10.82
N ALA A 222 -3.72 -17.22 -10.20
CA ALA A 222 -3.66 -17.13 -8.75
C ALA A 222 -4.96 -16.56 -8.14
N ILE A 223 -5.62 -15.61 -8.79
CA ILE A 223 -6.94 -15.10 -8.37
C ILE A 223 -8.01 -16.19 -8.49
N VAL A 224 -8.00 -16.99 -9.55
CA VAL A 224 -8.90 -18.15 -9.70
C VAL A 224 -8.69 -19.18 -8.59
N GLN A 225 -7.45 -19.56 -8.30
CA GLN A 225 -7.18 -20.52 -7.23
C GLN A 225 -7.57 -19.94 -5.86
N TRP A 226 -7.21 -18.69 -5.60
CA TRP A 226 -7.54 -18.01 -4.35
C TRP A 226 -9.05 -17.91 -4.12
N THR A 227 -9.84 -17.48 -5.11
CA THR A 227 -11.30 -17.41 -5.00
C THR A 227 -11.93 -18.78 -4.75
N LYS A 228 -11.45 -19.84 -5.44
CA LYS A 228 -11.91 -21.22 -5.21
C LYS A 228 -11.60 -21.67 -3.79
N ASP A 229 -10.39 -21.48 -3.31
CA ASP A 229 -9.97 -21.92 -1.98
C ASP A 229 -10.69 -21.14 -0.88
N LEU A 230 -10.85 -19.83 -1.08
CA LEU A 230 -11.53 -18.96 -0.15
C LEU A 230 -13.03 -19.28 -0.07
N SER A 231 -13.68 -19.67 -1.18
CA SER A 231 -15.09 -20.10 -1.20
C SER A 231 -15.38 -21.37 -0.39
N LYS A 232 -14.35 -22.19 -0.13
CA LYS A 232 -14.45 -23.40 0.71
C LYS A 232 -14.25 -23.09 2.20
N SER A 233 -13.79 -21.88 2.53
CA SER A 233 -13.51 -21.49 3.91
C SER A 233 -14.81 -21.29 4.69
N PRO A 234 -14.96 -21.88 5.89
CA PRO A 234 -16.15 -21.66 6.72
C PRO A 234 -16.28 -20.20 7.18
N LYS A 235 -15.19 -19.42 7.16
CA LYS A 235 -15.21 -17.99 7.51
C LYS A 235 -15.82 -17.10 6.41
N GLN A 236 -16.10 -17.66 5.25
CA GLN A 236 -16.57 -16.93 4.06
C GLN A 236 -17.97 -17.38 3.63
N GLU A 237 -18.75 -17.96 4.53
CA GLU A 237 -20.12 -18.43 4.27
C GLU A 237 -20.99 -17.36 3.59
N VAL A 238 -20.91 -16.11 4.07
CA VAL A 238 -21.66 -14.97 3.52
C VAL A 238 -21.27 -14.65 2.07
N ASN A 239 -19.98 -14.79 1.72
CA ASN A 239 -19.44 -14.45 0.41
C ASN A 239 -19.25 -15.68 -0.50
N GLN A 240 -19.65 -16.87 -0.06
CA GLN A 240 -19.33 -18.12 -0.74
C GLN A 240 -19.80 -18.14 -2.20
N VAL A 241 -21.07 -17.79 -2.44
CA VAL A 241 -21.65 -17.76 -3.79
C VAL A 241 -20.94 -16.74 -4.67
N ARG A 242 -20.65 -15.55 -4.15
CA ARG A 242 -19.91 -14.50 -4.89
C ARG A 242 -18.53 -14.98 -5.30
N LEU A 243 -17.78 -15.61 -4.38
CA LEU A 243 -16.45 -16.14 -4.65
C LEU A 243 -16.47 -17.28 -5.68
N GLN A 244 -17.52 -18.11 -5.70
CA GLN A 244 -17.69 -19.16 -6.71
C GLN A 244 -17.94 -18.57 -8.10
N VAL A 245 -18.82 -17.56 -8.20
CA VAL A 245 -19.08 -16.86 -9.47
C VAL A 245 -17.81 -16.17 -9.97
N LEU A 246 -17.06 -15.49 -9.10
CA LEU A 246 -15.78 -14.87 -9.47
C LEU A 246 -14.76 -15.90 -9.97
N ALA A 247 -14.66 -17.06 -9.32
CA ALA A 247 -13.77 -18.13 -9.76
C ALA A 247 -14.12 -18.65 -11.17
N GLU A 248 -15.41 -18.72 -11.51
CA GLU A 248 -15.89 -19.09 -12.83
C GLU A 248 -15.60 -18.00 -13.86
N GLU A 249 -15.94 -16.74 -13.56
CA GLU A 249 -15.70 -15.60 -14.46
C GLU A 249 -14.21 -15.47 -14.82
N PHE A 250 -13.32 -15.48 -13.82
CA PHE A 250 -11.88 -15.41 -14.07
C PHE A 250 -11.34 -16.68 -14.74
N GLY A 251 -11.93 -17.84 -14.46
CA GLY A 251 -11.61 -19.09 -15.15
C GLY A 251 -11.93 -19.02 -16.65
N ASN A 252 -13.07 -18.45 -17.02
CA ASN A 252 -13.47 -18.25 -18.40
C ASN A 252 -12.54 -17.27 -19.13
N ILE A 253 -12.14 -16.17 -18.47
CA ILE A 253 -11.14 -15.23 -19.00
C ILE A 253 -9.83 -15.95 -19.36
N LEU A 254 -9.36 -16.88 -18.52
CA LEU A 254 -8.15 -17.65 -18.77
C LEU A 254 -8.33 -18.72 -19.85
N GLN A 255 -9.49 -19.36 -19.95
CA GLN A 255 -9.77 -20.35 -21.00
C GLN A 255 -9.83 -19.72 -22.39
N GLU A 256 -10.34 -18.49 -22.50
CA GLU A 256 -10.31 -17.73 -23.76
C GLU A 256 -8.91 -17.27 -24.16
N TRP A 257 -7.92 -17.34 -23.26
CA TRP A 257 -6.56 -16.91 -23.53
C TRP A 257 -5.68 -18.07 -24.01
N VAL A 258 -5.21 -17.97 -25.24
CA VAL A 258 -4.15 -18.83 -25.78
C VAL A 258 -2.82 -18.06 -25.76
N PRO A 259 -1.90 -18.30 -24.80
CA PRO A 259 -0.61 -17.63 -24.80
C PRO A 259 0.25 -18.07 -25.98
N VAL A 260 0.95 -17.14 -26.61
CA VAL A 260 1.62 -17.33 -27.91
C VAL A 260 2.73 -18.39 -27.87
N ASN A 261 3.27 -18.77 -26.70
CA ASN A 261 4.21 -19.88 -26.54
C ASN A 261 4.14 -20.52 -25.14
N SER A 262 3.67 -21.77 -25.04
CA SER A 262 3.80 -22.61 -23.85
C SER A 262 4.75 -23.78 -24.14
N PRO A 263 5.65 -24.10 -23.19
CA PRO A 263 5.37 -25.33 -22.47
C PRO A 263 5.24 -25.08 -20.96
N ILE A 264 4.19 -25.69 -20.42
CA ILE A 264 4.05 -26.02 -19.00
C ILE A 264 5.15 -27.05 -18.69
N SER A 265 6.31 -26.64 -18.17
CA SER A 265 7.25 -27.59 -17.56
C SER A 265 8.05 -26.95 -16.43
N SER A 266 7.85 -27.53 -15.23
CA SER A 266 8.63 -27.41 -13.98
C SER A 266 8.82 -26.00 -13.38
N ALA A 267 8.22 -25.79 -12.21
CA ALA A 267 8.49 -24.66 -11.33
C ALA A 267 9.91 -24.77 -10.71
N PRO A 268 10.75 -23.73 -10.80
CA PRO A 268 11.87 -23.55 -9.88
C PRO A 268 11.37 -23.34 -8.45
N SER A 269 12.08 -23.92 -7.49
CA SER A 269 11.74 -23.89 -6.07
C SER A 269 11.74 -22.47 -5.48
N MET A 270 11.00 -22.26 -4.38
CA MET A 270 10.76 -20.96 -3.74
C MET A 270 12.02 -20.18 -3.33
N ILE A 271 13.19 -20.81 -3.27
CA ILE A 271 14.47 -20.22 -2.85
C ILE A 271 15.23 -19.55 -4.01
N ASP A 272 15.06 -20.04 -5.24
CA ASP A 272 15.83 -19.55 -6.42
C ASP A 272 15.38 -18.14 -6.90
N TRP A 273 14.23 -17.65 -6.43
CA TRP A 273 13.58 -16.45 -6.95
C TRP A 273 14.05 -15.13 -6.33
N VAL A 274 14.65 -15.17 -5.14
CA VAL A 274 15.25 -13.98 -4.52
C VAL A 274 16.55 -13.62 -5.26
N ASP A 275 17.33 -14.63 -5.67
CA ASP A 275 18.60 -14.44 -6.37
C ASP A 275 18.41 -14.14 -7.87
N PHE A 276 17.41 -14.72 -8.53
CA PHE A 276 17.10 -14.43 -9.93
C PHE A 276 16.66 -12.97 -10.15
N GLY A 277 16.03 -12.35 -9.13
CA GLY A 277 15.65 -10.94 -9.15
C GLY A 277 16.82 -9.96 -9.04
N ILE A 278 18.00 -10.42 -8.61
CA ILE A 278 19.21 -9.60 -8.46
C ILE A 278 20.09 -9.69 -9.72
N ALA A 279 20.19 -10.87 -10.35
CA ALA A 279 21.10 -11.12 -11.47
C ALA A 279 20.70 -10.45 -12.81
N GLU A 280 19.42 -10.17 -13.06
CA GLU A 280 18.95 -9.54 -14.31
C GLU A 280 18.87 -8.00 -14.27
N MET A 281 19.17 -7.36 -13.12
CA MET A 281 19.17 -5.89 -13.00
C MET A 281 20.37 -5.20 -13.70
N SER A 282 21.36 -5.96 -14.16
CA SER A 282 22.55 -5.46 -14.86
C SER A 282 22.47 -5.49 -16.39
N GLY A 283 21.35 -5.97 -16.97
CA GLY A 283 21.29 -6.34 -18.39
C GLY A 283 20.37 -5.51 -19.29
N TRP A 284 19.70 -4.47 -18.78
CA TRP A 284 18.85 -3.62 -19.62
C TRP A 284 19.64 -2.41 -20.13
N PRO A 285 19.59 -2.09 -21.44
CA PRO A 285 20.31 -0.93 -21.96
C PRO A 285 19.76 0.32 -21.30
N MET A 286 20.64 1.11 -20.67
CA MET A 286 20.39 2.52 -20.43
C MET A 286 19.94 3.12 -21.76
N ILE A 287 18.67 3.53 -21.84
CA ILE A 287 18.27 4.52 -22.84
C ILE A 287 18.86 5.83 -22.33
N GLU A 288 20.10 6.09 -22.73
CA GLU A 288 20.70 7.41 -22.66
C GLU A 288 19.93 8.38 -23.56
N GLN A 289 19.62 9.54 -22.99
CA GLN A 289 19.52 10.86 -23.61
C GLN A 289 18.91 10.96 -25.02
N ILE A 290 17.74 11.61 -25.14
CA ILE A 290 17.54 12.93 -25.80
C ILE A 290 16.38 13.64 -25.11
#